data_AF-A0A2E6QLN6-F1
#
_entry.id   AF-A0A2E6QLN6-F1
#
_cell.length_a   1.000
_cell.length_b   1.000
_cell.length_c   1.000
_cell.angle_alpha   90.00
_cell.angle_beta   90.00
_cell.angle_gamma   90.00
#
_symmetry.space_group_name_H-M   'P 1'
#
loop_
_entity.id
_entity.type
_entity.pdbx_description
1 polymer ?
#
loop_
_entity_poly.entity_id
_entity_poly.type
_entity_poly.pdbx_seq_one_letter_code
_entity_poly.pdbx_strand_id
1 'polypeptide(L)' 'WYIDAIGALGRTGEAREMFEELLGCRNHLGLLSEDIAPETHELWGNFPQTYSMVGIINSALRLSRSWEEAL' A
#
# COMPACT_ATOMS: atom_id res chain seq x y z
N TRP A 1 -5.11 -1.09 7.91
CA TRP A 1 -5.56 -1.49 6.55
C TRP A 1 -5.59 -3.00 6.43
N TYR A 2 -6.17 -3.56 5.37
CA TYR A 2 -6.21 -5.02 5.18
C TYR A 2 -4.79 -5.61 5.08
N ILE A 3 -3.90 -4.97 4.32
CA ILE A 3 -2.46 -5.31 4.24
C ILE A 3 -1.82 -5.38 5.64
N ASP A 4 -2.03 -4.36 6.48
CA ASP A 4 -1.49 -4.35 7.86
C ASP A 4 -2.00 -5.52 8.70
N ALA A 5 -3.28 -5.88 8.54
CA ALA A 5 -3.89 -6.98 9.29
C ALA A 5 -3.29 -8.34 8.87
N ILE A 6 -3.11 -8.55 7.57
CA ILE A 6 -2.43 -9.75 7.05
C ILE A 6 -0.99 -9.81 7.54
N GLY A 7 -0.26 -8.69 7.50
CA GLY A 7 1.09 -8.59 8.04
C GLY A 7 1.16 -8.92 9.54
N ALA A 8 0.22 -8.39 10.33
CA ALA A 8 0.15 -8.65 11.78
C ALA A 8 -0.18 -10.11 12.13
N LEU A 9 -0.81 -10.86 11.21
CA LEU A 9 -1.04 -12.29 11.35
C LEU A 9 0.19 -13.15 11.01
N GLY A 10 1.34 -12.51 10.71
CA GLY A 10 2.58 -13.21 10.30
C GLY A 10 2.59 -13.64 8.84
N ARG A 11 1.54 -13.33 8.06
CA ARG A 11 1.45 -13.62 6.61
C ARG A 11 2.19 -12.54 5.82
N THR A 12 3.46 -12.32 6.12
CA THR A 12 4.25 -11.18 5.61
C THR A 12 4.49 -11.23 4.10
N GLY A 13 4.64 -12.41 3.51
CA GLY A 13 4.78 -12.58 2.05
C GLY A 13 3.55 -12.08 1.30
N GLU A 14 2.37 -12.57 1.68
CA GLU A 14 1.10 -12.15 1.09
C GLU A 14 0.81 -10.65 1.30
N ALA A 15 1.07 -10.14 2.51
CA ALA A 15 0.93 -8.71 2.76
C ALA A 15 1.83 -7.87 1.84
N ARG A 16 3.03 -8.37 1.52
CA ARG A 16 3.97 -7.71 0.61
C ARG A 16 3.51 -7.76 -0.83
N GLU A 17 3.03 -8.91 -1.32
CA GLU A 17 2.47 -9.04 -2.67
C GLU A 17 1.30 -8.07 -2.87
N MET A 18 0.36 -8.04 -1.94
CA MET A 18 -0.76 -7.09 -1.96
C MET A 18 -0.31 -5.63 -1.92
N PHE A 19 0.72 -5.33 -1.13
CA PHE A 19 1.27 -3.98 -1.05
C PHE A 19 1.92 -3.56 -2.37
N GLU A 20 2.69 -4.44 -3.01
CA GLU A 20 3.32 -4.19 -4.31
C GLU A 20 2.29 -4.00 -5.41
N GLU A 21 1.20 -4.77 -5.41
CA GLU A 21 0.07 -4.57 -6.32
C GLU A 21 -0.57 -3.18 -6.15
N LEU A 22 -0.87 -2.78 -4.91
CA LEU A 22 -1.38 -1.44 -4.62
C LEU A 22 -0.42 -0.33 -5.07
N LEU A 23 0.88 -0.52 -4.87
CA LEU A 23 1.92 0.41 -5.33
C LEU A 23 1.96 0.50 -6.87
N GLY A 24 1.55 -0.56 -7.58
CA GLY A 24 1.40 -0.59 -9.03
C GLY A 24 0.25 0.26 -9.56
N CYS A 25 -0.79 0.51 -8.74
CA CYS A 25 -1.94 1.33 -9.13
C CYS A 25 -1.67 2.84 -9.06
N ARG A 26 -0.53 3.27 -8.50
CA ARG A 26 -0.17 4.69 -8.43
C ARG A 26 0.05 5.25 -9.82
N ASN A 27 -0.30 6.53 -10.00
CA ASN A 27 0.04 7.23 -11.23
C ASN A 27 1.55 7.52 -11.33
N HIS A 28 1.97 8.14 -12.42
CA HIS A 28 3.36 8.52 -12.69
C HIS A 28 3.99 9.48 -11.65
N LEU A 29 3.19 10.14 -10.81
CA LEU A 29 3.66 10.98 -9.70
C LEU A 29 3.76 10.20 -8.38
N GLY A 30 3.39 8.91 -8.37
CA GLY A 30 3.35 8.07 -7.18
C GLY A 30 2.13 8.32 -6.29
N LEU A 31 1.03 8.87 -6.82
CA LEU A 31 -0.16 9.25 -6.05
C LEU A 31 -1.35 8.31 -6.34
N LEU A 32 -2.20 8.13 -5.33
CA LEU A 32 -3.49 7.42 -5.44
C LEU A 32 -4.67 8.38 -5.28
N SER A 33 -5.80 8.00 -5.85
CA SER A 33 -7.11 8.55 -5.53
C SER A 33 -7.76 7.81 -4.36
N GLU A 34 -9.01 8.16 -4.08
CA GLU A 34 -9.83 7.52 -3.04
C GLU A 34 -10.15 6.07 -3.36
N ASP A 35 -10.60 5.81 -4.59
CA ASP A 35 -10.95 4.48 -5.05
C ASP A 35 -10.12 4.07 -6.27
N ILE A 36 -9.99 2.77 -6.48
CA ILE A 36 -9.29 2.17 -7.63
C ILE A 36 -10.27 1.17 -8.26
N ALA A 37 -10.51 1.32 -9.56
CA ALA A 37 -11.29 0.33 -10.32
C ALA A 37 -10.53 -1.01 -10.34
N PRO A 38 -11.09 -2.13 -9.83
CA PRO A 38 -10.35 -3.38 -9.67
C PRO A 38 -9.83 -3.99 -10.97
N GLU A 39 -10.57 -3.84 -12.08
CA GLU A 39 -10.24 -4.50 -13.34
C GLU A 39 -9.23 -3.69 -14.18
N THR A 40 -9.29 -2.36 -14.08
CA THR A 40 -8.52 -1.45 -14.94
C THR A 40 -7.42 -0.69 -14.20
N HIS A 41 -7.45 -0.72 -12.86
CA HIS A 41 -6.63 0.13 -11.97
C HIS A 41 -6.82 1.63 -12.21
N GLU A 42 -7.94 2.04 -12.81
CA GLU A 42 -8.26 3.46 -12.95
C GLU A 42 -8.48 4.11 -11.58
N LEU A 43 -7.90 5.28 -11.41
CA LEU A 43 -8.00 6.08 -10.19
C LEU A 43 -9.29 6.90 -10.20
N TRP A 44 -10.20 6.60 -9.28
CA TRP A 44 -11.51 7.23 -9.17
C TRP A 44 -11.68 8.01 -7.86
N GLY A 45 -12.58 9.01 -7.90
CA GLY A 45 -12.92 9.82 -6.73
C GLY A 45 -11.91 10.93 -6.46
N ASN A 46 -11.78 11.30 -5.18
CA ASN A 46 -10.92 12.41 -4.77
C ASN A 46 -9.45 12.15 -5.12
N PHE A 47 -8.77 13.15 -5.71
CA PHE A 47 -7.37 13.02 -6.12
C PHE A 47 -6.58 14.34 -5.88
N PRO A 48 -5.38 14.27 -5.26
CA PRO A 48 -4.83 13.10 -4.57
C PRO A 48 -5.57 12.83 -3.26
N GLN A 49 -5.77 11.57 -2.88
CA GLN A 49 -6.42 11.24 -1.62
C GLN A 49 -5.40 11.09 -0.49
N THR A 50 -5.38 12.05 0.44
CA THR A 50 -4.43 12.09 1.55
C THR A 50 -4.47 10.82 2.40
N TYR A 51 -5.65 10.27 2.69
CA TYR A 51 -5.76 9.05 3.50
C TYR A 51 -5.17 7.81 2.80
N SER A 52 -5.33 7.69 1.48
CA SER A 52 -4.69 6.62 0.69
C SER A 52 -3.17 6.72 0.78
N MET A 53 -2.64 7.94 0.72
CA MET A 53 -1.21 8.20 0.88
C MET A 53 -0.70 7.85 2.28
N VAL A 54 -1.44 8.21 3.33
CA VAL A 54 -1.11 7.84 4.73
C VAL A 54 -1.11 6.33 4.92
N GLY A 55 -2.06 5.62 4.30
CA GLY A 55 -2.12 4.17 4.33
C GLY A 55 -0.91 3.50 3.67
N ILE A 56 -0.44 4.02 2.53
CA ILE A 56 0.81 3.56 1.89
C ILE A 56 1.99 3.71 2.85
N ILE A 57 2.17 4.90 3.45
CA ILE A 57 3.29 5.18 4.34
C ILE A 57 3.27 4.25 5.56
N ASN A 58 2.11 4.09 6.20
CA ASN A 58 1.96 3.23 7.37
C ASN A 58 2.23 1.76 7.03
N SER A 59 1.72 1.28 5.89
CA SER A 59 1.95 -0.11 5.45
C SER A 59 3.43 -0.34 5.13
N ALA A 60 4.09 0.63 4.47
CA ALA A 60 5.53 0.56 4.18
C ALA A 60 6.36 0.45 5.46
N LEU A 61 6.06 1.27 6.48
CA LEU A 61 6.76 1.22 7.76
C LEU A 61 6.59 -0.13 8.46
N ARG A 62 5.39 -0.72 8.42
CA ARG A 62 5.08 -2.00 9.07
C ARG A 62 5.68 -3.21 8.35
N LEU A 63 5.78 -3.16 7.02
CA LEU A 63 6.32 -4.24 6.20
C LEU A 63 7.84 -4.12 5.97
N SER A 64 8.44 -3.01 6.40
CA SER A 64 9.89 -2.85 6.35
C SER A 64 10.56 -3.70 7.44
N ARG A 65 11.76 -4.20 7.12
CA ARG A 65 12.61 -4.83 8.13
C ARG A 65 12.98 -3.80 9.19
N SER A 66 13.21 -4.25 10.42
CA SER A 66 13.74 -3.35 11.44
C SER A 66 15.14 -2.89 11.02
N TRP A 67 15.53 -1.69 11.45
CA TRP A 67 16.88 -1.19 11.21
C TRP A 67 17.96 -2.06 11.88
N GLU A 68 17.61 -2.74 12.98
CA GLU A 68 18.50 -3.67 13.68
C GLU A 68 18.77 -4.94 12.88
N GLU A 69 17.80 -5.43 12.10
CA GLU A 69 17.96 -6.58 11.21
C GLU A 69 18.68 -6.26 9.90
N ALA A 70 18.82 -4.97 9.57
CA ALA A 70 19.43 -4.49 8.34
C ALA A 70 20.94 -4.21 8.47
N LEU A 71 21.45 -4.10 9.71
CA LEU A 71 22.87 -4.00 10.05
C LEU A 71 23.53 -5.40 10.06
#